data_AF-N1QC45-F1
#
_entry.id   AF-N1QC45-F1
#
_cell.length_a   1.000
_cell.length_b   1.000
_cell.length_c   1.000
_cell.angle_alpha   90.00
_cell.angle_beta   90.00
_cell.angle_gamma   90.00
#
_symmetry.space_group_name_H-M   'P 1'
#
loop_
_entity.id
_entity.type
_entity.pdbx_description
1 polymer ?
#
loop_
_entity_poly.entity_id
_entity_poly.type
_entity_poly.pdbx_seq_one_letter_code
_entity_poly.pdbx_strand_id
1 'polypeptide(L)' 'YRPGLRKLPGPFLASISDLDRIWSCAKGLQMQYHIALHRRYGPFVRVGPNHVMFSDASLIPRVYGIASKFWK' A
#
# COMPACT_ATOMS: atom_id res chain seq x y z
N TYR A 1 -5.82 13.82 -2.64
CA TYR A 1 -4.98 13.14 -3.66
C TYR A 1 -3.56 13.61 -3.48
N ARG A 2 -2.61 12.76 -3.09
CA ARG A 2 -1.21 13.18 -2.92
C ARG A 2 -0.45 13.14 -4.27
N PRO A 3 0.12 14.27 -4.75
CA PRO A 3 0.96 14.27 -5.94
C PRO A 3 2.21 13.42 -5.69
N GLY A 4 2.59 12.57 -6.65
CA GLY A 4 3.74 11.65 -6.54
C GLY A 4 3.38 10.16 -6.43
N LEU A 5 2.19 9.83 -5.91
CA LEU A 5 1.72 8.44 -5.79
C LEU A 5 1.09 7.88 -7.08
N ARG A 6 1.01 8.68 -8.15
CA ARG A 6 0.50 8.26 -9.47
C ARG A 6 1.37 7.24 -10.18
N LYS A 7 2.67 7.29 -9.91
CA LYS A 7 3.68 6.47 -10.60
C LYS A 7 3.77 5.05 -10.03
N LEU A 8 3.17 4.81 -8.86
CA LEU A 8 3.19 3.50 -8.22
C LEU A 8 2.17 2.57 -8.91
N PRO A 9 2.56 1.34 -9.24
CA PRO A 9 1.65 0.39 -9.87
C PRO A 9 0.54 -0.02 -8.89
N GLY A 10 -0.68 -0.20 -9.39
CA GLY A 10 -1.82 -0.60 -8.57
C GLY A 10 -3.14 -0.60 -9.35
N PRO A 11 -4.20 -1.18 -8.78
CA PRO A 11 -5.50 -1.24 -9.41
C PRO A 11 -6.06 0.18 -9.62
N PHE A 12 -6.70 0.38 -10.78
CA PHE A 12 -7.25 1.68 -11.17
C PHE A 12 -8.34 2.17 -10.18
N LEU A 13 -9.06 1.25 -9.56
CA LEU A 13 -10.06 1.55 -8.53
C LEU A 13 -9.43 2.11 -7.25
N ALA A 14 -8.32 1.52 -6.79
CA ALA A 14 -7.50 2.05 -5.70
C ALA A 14 -6.88 3.41 -6.03
N SER A 15 -6.83 3.79 -7.31
CA SER A 15 -6.37 5.11 -7.69
C SER A 15 -7.39 6.20 -7.39
N ILE A 16 -8.68 5.88 -7.51
CA ILE A 16 -9.77 6.86 -7.45
C ILE A 16 -10.43 6.87 -6.06
N SER A 17 -10.52 5.73 -5.38
CA SER A 17 -11.23 5.63 -4.11
C SER A 17 -10.73 4.47 -3.23
N ASP A 18 -10.97 4.56 -1.93
CA ASP A 18 -10.72 3.47 -0.96
C ASP A 18 -11.81 2.36 -1.02
N LEU A 19 -12.67 2.36 -2.06
CA LEU A 19 -13.76 1.38 -2.20
C LEU A 19 -13.24 -0.05 -2.32
N ASP A 20 -12.13 -0.24 -3.03
CA ASP A 20 -11.48 -1.55 -3.19
C ASP A 20 -11.10 -2.14 -1.82
N ARG A 21 -10.61 -1.27 -0.92
CA ARG A 21 -10.27 -1.63 0.46
C ARG A 21 -11.53 -2.00 1.24
N ILE A 22 -12.56 -1.16 1.23
CA ILE A 22 -13.84 -1.42 1.93
C ILE A 22 -14.45 -2.75 1.48
N TRP A 23 -14.43 -3.02 0.18
CA TRP A 23 -14.93 -4.27 -0.39
C TRP A 23 -14.12 -5.48 0.05
N SER A 24 -12.78 -5.38 0.02
CA SER A 24 -11.90 -6.45 0.49
C SER A 24 -12.02 -6.71 2.00
N CYS A 25 -12.25 -5.66 2.80
CA CYS A 25 -12.54 -5.75 4.24
C CYS A 25 -13.88 -6.44 4.48
N ALA A 26 -14.94 -6.01 3.78
CA ALA A 26 -16.28 -6.57 3.93
C ALA A 26 -16.33 -8.07 3.57
N LYS A 27 -15.48 -8.51 2.64
CA LYS A 27 -15.32 -9.93 2.30
C LYS A 27 -14.46 -10.72 3.27
N GLY A 28 -13.71 -10.08 4.16
CA GLY A 28 -12.74 -10.75 5.05
C GLY A 28 -11.52 -11.34 4.33
N LEU A 29 -11.35 -11.10 3.02
CA LEU A 29 -10.29 -11.66 2.18
C LEU A 29 -9.17 -10.66 1.89
N GLN A 30 -9.09 -9.57 2.67
CA GLN A 30 -8.12 -8.49 2.48
C GLN A 30 -6.68 -8.99 2.37
N MET A 31 -6.28 -9.97 3.20
CA MET A 31 -4.91 -10.49 3.18
C MET A 31 -4.59 -11.23 1.88
N GLN A 32 -5.50 -12.09 1.41
CA GLN A 32 -5.33 -12.80 0.13
C GLN A 32 -5.31 -11.82 -1.04
N TYR A 33 -6.17 -10.80 -0.98
CA TYR A 33 -6.21 -9.73 -1.97
C TYR A 33 -4.89 -8.95 -2.02
N HIS A 34 -4.30 -8.60 -0.87
CA HIS A 34 -2.99 -7.95 -0.82
C HIS A 34 -1.87 -8.84 -1.38
N ILE A 35 -1.87 -10.14 -1.07
CA ILE A 35 -0.90 -11.10 -1.62
C ILE A 35 -1.04 -11.17 -3.15
N ALA A 36 -2.27 -11.26 -3.67
CA ALA A 36 -2.53 -11.29 -5.11
C ALA A 36 -2.06 -10.00 -5.80
N LEU A 37 -2.26 -8.86 -5.15
CA LEU A 37 -1.78 -7.57 -5.64
C LEU A 37 -0.25 -7.51 -5.70
N HIS A 38 0.44 -7.95 -4.65
CA HIS A 38 1.90 -7.99 -4.64
C HIS A 38 2.47 -8.98 -5.67
N ARG A 39 1.79 -10.10 -5.93
CA ARG A 39 2.16 -11.02 -7.02
C ARG A 39 2.01 -10.40 -8.41
N ARG A 40 1.02 -9.52 -8.60
CA ARG A 40 0.71 -8.93 -9.92
C ARG A 40 1.50 -7.67 -10.23
N TYR A 41 1.66 -6.79 -9.24
CA TYR A 41 2.24 -5.46 -9.40
C TYR A 41 3.64 -5.33 -8.80
N GLY A 42 4.09 -6.35 -8.04
CA GLY A 42 5.40 -6.39 -7.42
C GLY A 42 5.45 -5.85 -5.99
N PRO A 43 6.64 -5.49 -5.50
CA PRO A 43 6.86 -5.22 -4.08
C PRO A 43 6.20 -3.93 -3.57
N PHE A 44 5.81 -3.02 -4.46
CA PHE A 44 5.13 -1.77 -4.13
C PHE A 44 3.79 -1.70 -4.85
N VAL A 45 2.70 -1.58 -4.09
CA VAL A 45 1.37 -1.45 -4.68
C VAL A 45 0.60 -0.31 -4.04
N ARG A 46 0.00 0.54 -4.87
CA ARG A 46 -0.94 1.55 -4.40
C ARG A 46 -2.31 0.92 -4.14
N VAL A 47 -2.75 1.00 -2.88
CA VAL A 47 -4.02 0.39 -2.41
C VAL A 47 -5.09 1.45 -2.11
N GLY A 48 -4.72 2.73 -2.09
CA GLY A 48 -5.67 3.84 -2.00
C GLY A 48 -5.09 5.16 -2.54
N PRO A 49 -5.87 6.24 -2.55
CA PRO A 49 -5.43 7.55 -3.05
C PRO A 49 -4.27 8.14 -2.23
N ASN A 50 -4.14 7.75 -0.97
CA ASN A 50 -3.04 8.14 -0.08
C ASN A 50 -2.37 6.93 0.61
N HIS A 51 -2.67 5.70 0.18
CA HIS A 51 -2.20 4.47 0.83
C HIS A 51 -1.37 3.60 -0.12
N VAL A 52 -0.22 3.15 0.36
CA VAL A 52 0.71 2.27 -0.35
C VAL A 52 1.03 1.10 0.55
N MET A 53 0.98 -0.10 -0.02
CA MET A 53 1.47 -1.31 0.62
C MET A 53 2.83 -1.66 0.02
N PHE A 54 3.76 -2.08 0.88
CA PHE A 54 5.05 -2.61 0.48
C PHE A 54 5.25 -3.98 1.12
N SER A 55 5.80 -4.92 0.36
CA SER A 55 6.05 -6.29 0.84
C SER A 55 7.52 -6.57 1.15
N ASP A 56 8.42 -5.62 0.86
CA ASP A 56 9.84 -5.79 1.06
C ASP A 56 10.26 -5.44 2.49
N ALA A 57 10.83 -6.43 3.19
CA ALA A 57 11.31 -6.30 4.56
C ALA A 57 12.49 -5.32 4.67
N SER A 58 13.26 -5.13 3.60
CA SER A 58 14.40 -4.21 3.59
C SER A 58 13.99 -2.73 3.78
N LEU A 59 12.73 -2.43 3.48
CA LEU A 59 12.16 -1.08 3.58
C LEU A 59 11.63 -0.75 4.96
N ILE A 60 11.36 -1.75 5.80
CA ILE A 60 10.87 -1.56 7.18
C ILE A 60 11.74 -0.55 7.94
N PRO A 61 13.08 -0.71 8.00
CA PRO A 61 13.92 0.26 8.71
C PRO A 61 13.95 1.65 8.05
N ARG A 62 13.77 1.75 6.72
CA ARG A 62 13.75 3.02 5.98
C ARG A 62 12.44 3.79 6.16
N VAL A 63 11.30 3.09 6.14
CA VAL A 63 9.96 3.70 6.21
C VAL A 63 9.57 3.99 7.65
N TYR A 64 9.78 3.04 8.56
CA TYR A 64 9.45 3.26 9.97
C TYR A 64 10.48 4.12 10.69
N GLY A 65 11.66 4.31 10.10
CA GLY A 65 12.68 5.22 10.66
C GLY A 65 13.00 4.88 12.10
N ILE A 66 13.14 3.59 12.45
CA ILE A 66 13.44 3.11 13.81
C ILE A 66 14.78 3.68 14.34
N ALA A 67 15.60 4.29 13.46
CA ALA A 67 16.82 5.02 13.82
C ALA A 67 16.63 6.56 13.93
N SER A 68 15.42 7.09 13.73
CA SER A 68 15.13 8.51 13.88
C SER A 68 15.22 8.90 15.35
N LYS A 69 16.24 9.70 15.68
CA LYS A 69 16.39 10.30 17.02
C LYS A 69 15.12 11.07 17.35
N PHE A 70 14.28 10.49 18.20
CA PHE A 70 13.13 11.18 18.78
C PHE A 70 13.70 12.26 19.71
N TRP A 71 13.82 13.50 19.21
CA TRP A 71 14.14 14.63 20.06
C TRP A 71 12.89 14.95 20.87
N LYS A 72 13.02 14.94 22.20
CA LYS A 72 11.96 15.19 23.16
C LYS A 72 11.70 16.68 23.29
#